data_AF-A0A2T5DXX3-F1
#
_entry.id   AF-A0A2T5DXX3-F1
#
_cell.length_a   1.000
_cell.length_b   1.000
_cell.length_c   1.000
_cell.angle_alpha   90.00
_cell.angle_beta   90.00
_cell.angle_gamma   90.00
#
_symmetry.space_group_name_H-M   'P 1'
#
loop_
_entity.id
_entity.type
_entity.pdbx_description
1 polymer ?
#
loop_
_entity_poly.entity_id
_entity_poly.type
_entity_poly.pdbx_seq_one_letter_code
_entity_poly.pdbx_strand_id
1 'polypeptide(L)' 'DCATEASLAAANGGALQVPKMDIGEHGFISVVSDTEGNMIGLHSMS' A
#
# COMPACT_ATOMS: atom_id res chain seq x y z
N ASP A 1 0.57 -0.96 -9.77
CA ASP A 1 -0.05 0.17 -9.07
C ASP A 1 -0.22 -0.19 -7.60
N CYS A 2 0.50 0.49 -6.72
CA CYS A 2 0.41 0.29 -5.28
C CYS A 2 -0.97 0.65 -4.70
N ALA A 3 -1.83 1.41 -5.41
CA ALA A 3 -3.21 1.64 -4.99
C ALA A 3 -4.07 0.37 -5.10
N THR A 4 -3.91 -0.40 -6.17
CA THR A 4 -4.66 -1.64 -6.41
C THR A 4 -4.29 -2.70 -5.38
N GLU A 5 -3.00 -2.93 -5.18
CA GLU A 5 -2.50 -3.91 -4.22
C GLU A 5 -2.91 -3.54 -2.78
N ALA A 6 -2.86 -2.24 -2.44
CA ALA A 6 -3.28 -1.79 -1.12
C ALA A 6 -4.79 -1.97 -0.89
N SER A 7 -5.61 -1.77 -1.94
CA SER A 7 -7.05 -2.02 -1.89
C SER A 7 -7.37 -3.51 -1.74
N LEU A 8 -6.61 -4.37 -2.42
CA LEU A 8 -6.74 -5.82 -2.32
C LEU A 8 -6.35 -6.32 -0.92
N ALA A 9 -5.26 -5.80 -0.36
CA ALA A 9 -4.85 -6.13 1.00
C ALA A 9 -5.93 -5.76 2.03
N ALA A 10 -6.53 -4.56 1.90
CA ALA A 10 -7.64 -4.14 2.75
C ALA A 10 -8.88 -5.03 2.60
N ALA A 11 -9.18 -5.49 1.38
CA ALA A 11 -10.30 -6.40 1.13
C ALA A 11 -10.10 -7.82 1.70
N ASN A 12 -8.86 -8.23 1.96
CA ASN A 12 -8.50 -9.56 2.47
C ASN A 12 -8.17 -9.57 3.97
N GLY A 13 -8.69 -8.59 4.72
CA GLY A 13 -8.53 -8.53 6.18
C GLY A 13 -7.31 -7.73 6.67
N GLY A 14 -6.52 -7.16 5.75
CA GLY A 14 -5.58 -6.11 6.09
C GLY A 14 -6.26 -4.75 6.29
N ALA A 15 -5.47 -3.73 6.54
CA ALA A 15 -5.93 -2.34 6.70
C ALA A 15 -5.07 -1.39 5.86
N LEU A 16 -5.71 -0.47 5.14
CA LEU A 16 -5.00 0.62 4.47
C LEU A 16 -4.53 1.65 5.50
N GLN A 17 -3.22 1.82 5.66
CA GLN A 17 -2.63 2.78 6.58
C GLN A 17 -2.29 4.10 5.89
N VAL A 18 -1.63 3.98 4.73
CA VAL A 18 -1.27 5.12 3.88
C VAL A 18 -1.78 4.83 2.48
N PRO A 19 -2.74 5.63 1.95
CA PRO A 19 -3.16 5.51 0.56
C PRO A 19 -2.01 5.84 -0.39
N LYS A 20 -2.17 5.52 -1.67
CA LYS A 20 -1.16 5.83 -2.71
C LYS A 20 -0.71 7.28 -2.60
N MET A 21 0.57 7.47 -2.33
CA MET A 21 1.23 8.75 -2.14
C MET A 21 2.39 8.86 -3.13
N ASP A 22 2.48 10.00 -3.79
CA ASP A 22 3.60 10.36 -4.68
C ASP A 22 4.86 10.64 -3.84
N ILE A 23 5.99 10.04 -4.23
CA ILE A 23 7.32 10.26 -3.64
C ILE A 23 8.29 10.90 -4.64
N GLY A 24 7.75 11.59 -5.64
CA GLY A 24 8.49 12.31 -6.67
C GLY A 24 9.05 11.37 -7.74
N GLU A 25 10.31 11.59 -8.11
CA GLU A 25 10.99 10.81 -9.17
C GLU A 25 11.09 9.31 -8.87
N HIS A 26 10.85 8.93 -7.61
CA HIS A 26 10.87 7.55 -7.15
C HIS A 26 9.52 6.85 -7.31
N GLY A 27 8.50 7.49 -7.87
CA GLY A 27 7.18 6.89 -8.11
C GLY A 27 6.23 7.06 -6.94
N PHE A 28 5.54 6.00 -6.56
CA PHE A 28 4.46 6.01 -5.57
C PHE A 28 4.64 4.93 -4.52
N ILE A 29 4.18 5.22 -3.31
CA ILE A 29 4.09 4.24 -2.22
C ILE A 29 2.68 4.13 -1.67
N SER A 30 2.34 2.96 -1.15
CA SER A 30 1.20 2.74 -0.25
C SER A 30 1.68 1.95 0.96
N VAL A 31 1.00 2.08 2.09
CA VAL A 31 1.29 1.26 3.27
C VAL A 31 0.03 0.58 3.74
N VAL A 32 0.13 -0.72 3.98
CA VAL A 32 -0.96 -1.54 4.54
C VAL A 32 -0.47 -2.29 5.77
N SER A 33 -1.41 -2.65 6.65
CA SER A 33 -1.20 -3.64 7.69
C SER A 33 -1.81 -4.97 7.26
N ASP A 34 -1.13 -6.09 7.50
CA ASP A 34 -1.72 -7.42 7.31
C ASP A 34 -2.59 -7.84 8.51
N THR A 35 -3.12 -9.06 8.45
CA THR A 35 -3.97 -9.65 9.50
C THR A 35 -3.24 -9.91 10.82
N GLU A 36 -1.90 -9.91 10.81
CA GLU A 36 -1.05 -10.09 11.98
C GLU A 36 -0.57 -8.74 12.56
N GLY A 37 -0.91 -7.63 11.89
CA GLY A 37 -0.51 -6.28 12.26
C GLY A 37 0.86 -5.86 11.72
N ASN A 38 1.49 -6.67 10.85
CA ASN A 38 2.76 -6.30 10.23
C ASN A 38 2.53 -5.17 9.21
N MET A 39 3.43 -4.19 9.18
CA MET A 39 3.39 -3.12 8.18
C MET A 39 4.10 -3.54 6.90
N ILE A 40 3.39 -3.40 5.78
CA ILE A 40 3.87 -3.72 4.43
C ILE A 40 3.88 -2.43 3.61
N GLY A 41 5.07 -2.05 3.14
CA GLY A 41 5.26 -0.97 2.17
C GLY A 41 5.17 -1.49 0.75
N LEU A 42 4.26 -0.93 -0.03
CA LEU A 42 4.07 -1.23 -1.45
C LEU A 42 4.65 -0.08 -2.26
N HIS A 43 5.48 -0.40 -3.25
CA HIS A 43 6.11 0.57 -4.13
C HIS A 43 5.67 0.33 -5.58
N SER A 44 5.44 1.40 -6.32
CA SER A 44 5.14 1.32 -7.75
C SER A 44 5.71 2.52 -8.48
N MET A 45 6.24 2.31 -9.68
CA MET A 45 6.65 3.42 -10.55
C MET A 45 5.47 4.06 -11.30
N SER A 46 4.27 3.46 -11.22
CA SER A 46 3.05 3.88 -11.92
C SER A 46 1.79 3.80 -11.07
#